data_AF-A0A832M9I9-F1
#
_entry.id   AF-A0A832M9I9-F1
#
_cell.length_a   1.000
_cell.length_b   1.000
_cell.length_c   1.000
_cell.angle_alpha   90.00
_cell.angle_beta   90.00
_cell.angle_gamma   90.00
#
_symmetry.space_group_name_H-M   'P 1'
#
loop_
_entity.id
_entity.type
_entity.pdbx_description
1 polymer ?
#
loop_
_entity_poly.entity_id
_entity_poly.type
_entity_poly.pdbx_seq_one_letter_code
_entity_poly.pdbx_strand_id
1 'polypeptide(L)'
;MTETQEKAFVSPRRRAITWGLHVLVSMLAVLSLFSWRFDLWIDLRFAGGVVETVLPIVWAISVLLVPMLTGPVLRGFRCPEWVQSYGGARFARILLWPTYLIMICLVANSVWYYRLLGDDFVDTNWAFPITAYVFIVLAAWVFCTLTWRAATDRMPATRRQQAWAGVWAVLCALGVAGFILLHSFRDPPKQPVDLAVVLGHRVMLDGTASTTLRERTLVAAQLYHAGKARHILVSGMMHDPYDNQKRSEALAMYHVLRQNDVPHEAITIDPVGVNSRATVAHTVRLMRERGWTSVVACSSDYHLPRLSMSFATAGQPAFVMAAERKVWRCADVRDAFREMAGLVTYALVPSYRPAKVEVMALKEPRVVVHKKAGKLELLDGDKLVKTYACITGKNSGDKEMEGDRRTPLGTFRIVFKNPTSKFHLSLGLDYPDRDDAERGLKAGLITREQYDGILEALRSDLSLEENQRKLWYTPLGGEIFIHGHAEGRSGTAGCIAVTNPEIEELYAILPTGTPVEIRE
;
A
#
# COMPACT_ATOMS: atom_id res chain seq x y z
N MET A 1 -22.14 -50.83 41.86
CA MET A 1 -21.81 -49.44 41.45
C MET A 1 -21.24 -49.52 40.05
N THR A 2 -21.94 -48.91 39.09
CA THR A 2 -21.76 -49.08 37.65
C THR A 2 -20.53 -48.37 37.09
N GLU A 3 -20.04 -48.97 36.02
CA GLU A 3 -18.88 -48.74 35.17
C GLU A 3 -18.87 -47.40 34.38
N THR A 4 -19.44 -46.32 34.93
CA THR A 4 -19.69 -45.06 34.20
C THR A 4 -19.06 -43.81 34.82
N GLN A 5 -17.84 -43.92 35.33
CA GLN A 5 -16.97 -42.75 35.54
C GLN A 5 -15.53 -43.04 35.10
N GLU A 6 -15.36 -43.37 33.83
CA GLU A 6 -14.06 -43.23 33.19
C GLU A 6 -13.71 -41.74 33.16
N LYS A 7 -12.90 -41.33 34.14
CA LYS A 7 -12.37 -39.99 34.33
C LYS A 7 -11.80 -39.51 33.00
N ALA A 8 -12.25 -38.36 32.52
CA ALA A 8 -11.63 -37.63 31.41
C ALA A 8 -10.23 -37.14 31.83
N PHE A 9 -9.29 -38.07 31.98
CA PHE A 9 -7.90 -37.77 32.23
C PHE A 9 -7.32 -37.17 30.95
N VAL A 10 -6.79 -35.95 31.04
CA VAL A 10 -5.93 -35.39 30.00
C VAL A 10 -4.87 -36.43 29.66
N SER A 11 -4.74 -36.78 28.36
CA SER A 11 -3.86 -37.85 27.93
C SER A 11 -2.41 -37.60 28.37
N PRO A 12 -1.61 -38.63 28.70
CA PRO A 12 -0.23 -38.47 29.19
C PRO A 12 0.62 -37.57 28.29
N ARG A 13 0.44 -37.68 26.97
CA ARG A 13 1.09 -36.84 25.96
C ARG A 13 0.75 -35.35 26.10
N ARG A 14 -0.53 -35.00 26.35
CA ARG A 14 -0.96 -33.61 26.56
C ARG A 14 -0.41 -33.03 27.87
N ARG A 15 -0.27 -33.84 28.93
CA ARG A 15 0.37 -33.40 30.18
C ARG A 15 1.84 -33.08 29.97
N ALA A 16 2.58 -33.95 29.28
CA ALA A 16 3.99 -33.76 29.01
C ALA A 16 4.26 -32.47 28.20
N ILE A 17 3.46 -32.21 27.16
CA ILE A 17 3.57 -30.97 26.34
C ILE A 17 3.29 -29.73 27.19
N THR A 18 2.21 -29.76 27.97
CA THR A 18 1.84 -28.62 28.84
C THR A 18 2.92 -28.33 29.87
N TRP A 19 3.49 -29.38 30.46
CA TRP A 19 4.55 -29.25 31.46
C TRP A 19 5.86 -28.73 30.87
N GLY A 20 6.27 -29.25 29.71
CA GLY A 20 7.44 -28.75 28.98
C GLY A 20 7.33 -27.25 28.66
N LEU A 21 6.12 -26.79 28.29
CA LEU A 21 5.87 -25.37 28.04
C LEU A 21 5.98 -24.51 29.32
N HIS A 22 5.48 -25.00 30.46
CA HIS A 22 5.62 -24.29 31.74
C HIS A 22 7.08 -24.16 32.18
N VAL A 23 7.87 -25.24 32.05
CA VAL A 23 9.30 -25.23 32.37
C VAL A 23 10.07 -24.28 31.46
N LEU A 24 9.81 -24.32 30.15
CA LEU A 24 10.47 -23.43 29.19
C LEU A 24 10.22 -21.96 29.49
N VAL A 25 8.96 -21.57 29.72
CA VAL A 25 8.59 -20.17 30.01
C VAL A 25 9.14 -19.71 31.37
N SER A 26 9.17 -20.61 32.36
CA SER A 26 9.77 -20.32 33.67
C SER A 26 11.29 -20.12 33.57
N MET A 27 11.99 -20.95 32.79
CA MET A 27 13.43 -20.78 32.55
C MET A 27 13.74 -19.46 31.83
N LEU A 28 12.95 -19.09 30.82
CA LEU A 28 13.11 -17.83 30.11
C LEU A 28 12.88 -16.61 31.03
N ALA A 29 11.90 -16.68 31.92
CA ALA A 29 11.66 -15.61 32.90
C ALA A 29 12.76 -15.50 33.96
N VAL A 30 13.33 -16.61 34.41
CA VAL A 30 14.47 -16.61 35.34
C VAL A 30 15.72 -16.05 34.65
N LEU A 31 16.00 -16.46 33.41
CA LEU A 31 17.15 -15.96 32.64
C LEU A 31 17.04 -14.45 32.34
N SER A 32 15.83 -13.93 32.09
CA SER A 32 15.64 -12.49 31.85
C SER A 32 15.84 -11.64 33.12
N LEU A 33 15.58 -12.19 34.30
CA LEU A 33 15.88 -11.53 35.58
C LEU A 33 17.36 -11.52 35.92
N PHE A 34 18.03 -12.67 35.80
CA PHE A 34 19.45 -12.80 36.18
C PHE A 34 20.38 -11.99 35.28
N SER A 35 20.02 -11.83 34.01
CA SER A 35 20.79 -11.03 33.06
C SER A 35 20.53 -9.54 33.15
N TRP A 36 19.49 -9.09 33.89
CA TRP A 36 18.93 -7.74 33.82
C TRP A 36 18.62 -7.26 32.40
N ARG A 37 18.55 -8.18 31.42
CA ARG A 37 18.35 -7.88 30.01
C ARG A 37 16.90 -8.07 29.60
N PHE A 38 15.97 -7.47 30.34
CA PHE A 38 14.55 -7.48 29.98
C PHE A 38 14.27 -6.66 28.70
N ASP A 39 15.11 -5.65 28.46
CA ASP A 39 15.18 -4.80 27.26
C ASP A 39 15.41 -5.59 25.96
N LEU A 40 16.07 -6.75 26.02
CA LEU A 40 16.23 -7.65 24.86
C LEU A 40 14.90 -8.17 24.32
N TRP A 41 13.90 -8.26 25.19
CA TRP A 41 12.63 -8.92 24.91
C TRP A 41 11.50 -7.91 24.75
N ILE A 42 11.54 -6.82 25.52
CA ILE A 42 10.54 -5.75 25.53
C ILE A 42 11.27 -4.43 25.74
N ASP A 43 11.35 -3.61 24.70
CA ASP A 43 11.80 -2.23 24.83
C ASP A 43 10.74 -1.43 25.61
N LEU A 44 11.10 -0.93 26.80
CA LEU A 44 10.23 -0.15 27.70
C LEU A 44 10.72 1.29 27.88
N ARG A 45 11.70 1.74 27.09
CA ARG A 45 12.30 3.07 27.21
C ARG A 45 11.30 4.22 27.06
N PHE A 46 10.16 3.94 26.44
CA PHE A 46 9.05 4.89 26.30
C PHE A 46 8.15 5.00 27.55
N ALA A 47 8.26 4.08 28.51
CA ALA A 47 7.34 3.96 29.65
C ALA A 47 7.87 4.60 30.96
N GLY A 48 9.09 5.14 30.96
CA GLY A 48 9.71 5.79 32.12
C GLY A 48 10.25 4.80 33.17
N GLY A 49 11.20 5.26 33.99
CA GLY A 49 12.05 4.37 34.82
C GLY A 49 11.31 3.53 35.88
N VAL A 50 10.15 3.97 36.36
CA VAL A 50 9.34 3.20 37.32
C VAL A 50 8.76 1.94 36.64
N VAL A 51 8.31 2.04 35.39
CA VAL A 51 7.76 0.91 34.64
C VAL A 51 8.86 -0.09 34.26
N GLU A 52 10.03 0.41 33.90
CA GLU A 52 11.21 -0.41 33.59
C GLU A 52 11.67 -1.29 34.76
N THR A 53 11.48 -0.81 35.99
CA THR A 53 11.92 -1.52 37.20
C THR A 53 10.84 -2.48 37.72
N VAL A 54 9.58 -2.05 37.70
CA VAL A 54 8.48 -2.80 38.33
C VAL A 54 7.99 -3.95 37.44
N LEU A 55 7.91 -3.74 36.12
CA LEU A 55 7.30 -4.73 35.21
C LEU A 55 8.08 -6.07 35.14
N PRO A 56 9.42 -6.11 35.13
CA PRO A 56 10.18 -7.36 35.15
C PRO A 56 10.00 -8.16 36.45
N ILE A 57 9.85 -7.47 37.59
CA ILE A 57 9.62 -8.10 38.89
C ILE A 57 8.22 -8.70 38.93
N VAL A 58 7.21 -7.95 38.51
CA VAL A 58 5.83 -8.45 38.45
C VAL A 58 5.72 -9.60 37.44
N TRP A 59 6.41 -9.52 36.31
CA TRP A 59 6.53 -10.60 35.33
C TRP A 59 7.07 -11.88 35.93
N ALA A 60 8.20 -11.80 36.63
CA ALA A 60 8.84 -12.93 37.27
C ALA A 60 7.92 -13.62 38.27
N ILE A 61 7.27 -12.82 39.12
CA ILE A 61 6.34 -13.31 40.12
C ILE A 61 5.15 -13.99 39.43
N SER A 62 4.54 -13.36 38.43
CA SER A 62 3.41 -13.94 37.70
C SER A 62 3.78 -15.25 36.99
N VAL A 63 4.89 -15.28 36.26
CA VAL A 63 5.31 -16.44 35.46
C VAL A 63 5.81 -17.59 36.33
N LEU A 64 6.37 -17.34 37.51
CA LEU A 64 6.81 -18.39 38.43
C LEU A 64 5.67 -18.90 39.33
N LEU A 65 4.78 -18.01 39.79
CA LEU A 65 3.73 -18.36 40.73
C LEU A 65 2.53 -19.01 40.04
N VAL A 66 2.16 -18.57 38.83
CA VAL A 66 1.02 -19.15 38.10
C VAL A 66 1.21 -20.67 37.85
N PRO A 67 2.35 -21.17 37.35
CA PRO A 67 2.63 -22.60 37.23
C PRO A 67 2.54 -23.37 38.55
N MET A 68 2.97 -22.79 39.67
CA MET A 68 2.82 -23.40 40.98
C MET A 68 1.35 -23.50 41.40
N LEU A 69 0.53 -22.53 41.01
CA LEU A 69 -0.90 -22.47 41.34
C LEU A 69 -1.79 -23.23 40.35
N THR A 70 -1.29 -23.58 39.15
CA THR A 70 -2.08 -24.21 38.07
C THR A 70 -1.49 -25.49 37.49
N GLY A 71 -0.24 -25.83 37.82
CA GLY A 71 0.49 -26.99 37.29
C GLY A 71 0.17 -28.32 38.00
N PRO A 72 0.67 -29.45 37.48
CA PRO A 72 0.43 -30.76 38.10
C PRO A 72 1.16 -30.90 39.43
N VAL A 73 0.50 -31.59 40.38
CA VAL A 73 1.11 -32.00 41.65
C VAL A 73 2.25 -32.99 41.34
N LEU A 74 3.49 -32.59 41.57
CA LEU A 74 4.66 -33.46 41.42
C LEU A 74 4.56 -34.63 42.40
N ARG A 75 4.87 -35.86 41.95
CA ARG A 75 4.95 -37.02 42.85
C ARG A 75 5.98 -36.74 43.94
N GLY A 76 5.54 -36.76 45.20
CA GLY A 76 6.39 -36.45 46.37
C GLY A 76 6.29 -35.02 46.88
N PHE A 77 5.60 -34.11 46.17
CA PHE A 77 5.43 -32.72 46.59
C PHE A 77 3.97 -32.48 47.02
N ARG A 78 3.73 -32.24 48.31
CA ARG A 78 2.40 -31.84 48.80
C ARG A 78 2.21 -30.35 48.55
N CYS A 79 1.42 -30.00 47.54
CA CYS A 79 1.02 -28.60 47.32
C CYS A 79 0.16 -28.12 48.51
N PRO A 80 0.44 -26.96 49.12
CA PRO A 80 -0.29 -26.47 50.29
C PRO A 80 -1.82 -26.41 50.05
N GLU A 81 -2.63 -26.77 51.04
CA GLU A 81 -4.09 -26.87 50.90
C GLU A 81 -4.76 -25.57 50.44
N TRP A 82 -4.19 -24.41 50.80
CA TRP A 82 -4.70 -23.09 50.38
C TRP A 82 -4.56 -22.85 48.87
N VAL A 83 -3.59 -23.48 48.20
CA VAL A 83 -3.39 -23.43 46.74
C VAL A 83 -4.44 -24.24 45.99
N GLN A 84 -4.95 -25.32 46.61
CA GLN A 84 -5.95 -26.22 46.04
C GLN A 84 -7.40 -25.72 46.22
N SER A 85 -7.57 -24.57 46.91
CA SER A 85 -8.88 -23.97 47.18
C SER A 85 -9.42 -23.17 45.99
N TYR A 86 -10.74 -22.98 45.95
CA TYR A 86 -11.40 -22.07 45.00
C TYR A 86 -10.87 -20.62 45.10
N GLY A 87 -10.30 -20.23 46.26
CA GLY A 87 -9.60 -18.96 46.45
C GLY A 87 -8.28 -18.87 45.68
N GLY A 88 -7.47 -19.94 45.70
CA GLY A 88 -6.24 -20.04 44.89
C GLY A 88 -6.51 -19.92 43.39
N ALA A 89 -7.70 -20.33 42.95
CA ALA A 89 -8.15 -20.19 41.57
C ALA A 89 -8.36 -18.76 41.10
N ARG A 90 -9.08 -17.98 41.92
CA ARG A 90 -9.31 -16.56 41.67
C ARG A 90 -7.99 -15.80 41.76
N PHE A 91 -7.15 -16.13 42.72
CA PHE A 91 -5.85 -15.51 42.89
C PHE A 91 -4.90 -15.75 41.70
N ALA A 92 -4.84 -16.98 41.17
CA ALA A 92 -4.06 -17.28 39.96
C ALA A 92 -4.56 -16.51 38.72
N ARG A 93 -5.86 -16.27 38.58
CA ARG A 93 -6.41 -15.42 37.49
C ARG A 93 -6.06 -13.94 37.68
N ILE A 94 -5.99 -13.47 38.91
CA ILE A 94 -5.53 -12.12 39.22
C ILE A 94 -4.05 -11.96 38.81
N LEU A 95 -3.23 -12.99 39.07
CA LEU A 95 -1.81 -13.01 38.72
C LEU A 95 -1.52 -13.14 37.22
N LEU A 96 -2.52 -13.44 36.38
CA LEU A 96 -2.39 -13.40 34.91
C LEU A 96 -2.52 -11.99 34.33
N TRP A 97 -3.09 -11.02 35.06
CA TRP A 97 -3.23 -9.64 34.58
C TRP A 97 -1.92 -8.99 34.17
N PRO A 98 -0.82 -9.14 34.93
CA PRO A 98 0.49 -8.65 34.48
C PRO A 98 1.00 -9.32 33.22
N THR A 99 0.75 -10.62 33.02
CA THR A 99 1.07 -11.31 31.77
C THR A 99 0.28 -10.74 30.60
N TYR A 100 -1.01 -10.43 30.79
CA TYR A 100 -1.81 -9.75 29.76
C TYR A 100 -1.31 -8.35 29.45
N LEU A 101 -0.91 -7.58 30.46
CA LEU A 101 -0.31 -6.25 30.27
C LEU A 101 0.98 -6.34 29.45
N ILE A 102 1.82 -7.33 29.74
CA ILE A 102 3.06 -7.59 28.99
C ILE A 102 2.77 -8.03 27.56
N MET A 103 1.75 -8.87 27.35
CA MET A 103 1.29 -9.23 26.01
C MET A 103 0.80 -8.00 25.22
N ILE A 104 0.12 -7.04 25.86
CA ILE A 104 -0.27 -5.77 25.24
C ILE A 104 0.99 -4.94 24.89
N CYS A 105 1.97 -4.86 25.78
CA CYS A 105 3.25 -4.19 25.50
C CYS A 105 4.01 -4.84 24.33
N LEU A 106 4.01 -6.17 24.23
CA LEU A 106 4.61 -6.91 23.12
C LEU A 106 3.92 -6.61 21.78
N VAL A 107 2.58 -6.48 21.79
CA VAL A 107 1.82 -6.06 20.61
C VAL A 107 2.15 -4.62 20.24
N ALA A 108 2.14 -3.69 21.20
CA ALA A 108 2.48 -2.28 20.97
C ALA A 108 3.92 -2.12 20.43
N ASN A 109 4.87 -2.87 20.98
CA ASN A 109 6.26 -2.88 20.52
C ASN A 109 6.37 -3.47 19.10
N SER A 110 5.62 -4.54 18.81
CA SER A 110 5.57 -5.09 17.44
C SER A 110 4.97 -4.09 16.45
N VAL A 111 3.93 -3.34 16.83
CA VAL A 111 3.36 -2.25 16.01
C VAL A 111 4.37 -1.13 15.79
N TRP A 112 5.10 -0.73 16.83
CA TRP A 112 6.14 0.28 16.74
C TRP A 112 7.30 -0.17 15.84
N TYR A 113 7.75 -1.41 15.99
CA TYR A 113 8.74 -2.03 15.12
C TYR A 113 8.31 -2.03 13.65
N TYR A 114 7.05 -2.37 13.35
CA TYR A 114 6.54 -2.32 11.97
C TYR A 114 6.34 -0.89 11.43
N ARG A 115 6.14 0.12 12.31
CA ARG A 115 6.23 1.54 11.93
C ARG A 115 7.66 1.91 11.55
N LEU A 116 8.64 1.61 12.39
CA LEU A 116 10.06 1.87 12.10
C LEU A 116 10.55 1.15 10.83
N LEU A 117 10.05 -0.07 10.59
CA LEU A 117 10.27 -0.83 9.35
C LEU A 117 9.51 -0.23 8.14
N GLY A 118 8.41 0.49 8.36
CA GLY A 118 7.70 1.25 7.32
C GLY A 118 8.44 2.51 6.91
N ASP A 119 9.22 3.06 7.84
CA ASP A 119 10.02 4.27 7.68
C ASP A 119 11.50 3.96 7.32
N ASP A 120 11.84 2.70 7.05
CA ASP A 120 13.19 2.18 6.73
C ASP A 120 14.29 2.54 7.76
N PHE A 121 13.94 2.75 9.02
CA PHE A 121 14.91 2.95 10.11
C PHE A 121 15.64 1.66 10.53
N VAL A 122 15.14 0.49 10.11
CA VAL A 122 15.64 -0.84 10.52
C VAL A 122 15.59 -1.81 9.33
N ASP A 123 16.73 -2.44 8.97
CA ASP A 123 16.79 -3.55 8.01
C ASP A 123 17.16 -4.85 8.74
N THR A 124 16.41 -5.93 8.50
CA THR A 124 16.54 -7.18 9.27
C THR A 124 15.99 -8.39 8.52
N ASN A 125 16.71 -9.50 8.66
CA ASN A 125 16.43 -10.79 8.02
C ASN A 125 15.48 -11.68 8.83
N TRP A 126 15.02 -11.23 10.00
CA TRP A 126 14.06 -11.99 10.79
C TRP A 126 12.66 -11.80 10.20
N ALA A 127 11.85 -12.85 10.14
CA ALA A 127 10.50 -12.80 9.55
C ALA A 127 9.49 -12.04 10.43
N PHE A 128 9.73 -12.01 11.75
CA PHE A 128 8.96 -11.27 12.74
C PHE A 128 9.91 -10.65 13.77
N PRO A 129 9.53 -9.57 14.46
CA PRO A 129 10.31 -9.09 15.60
C PRO A 129 10.34 -10.16 16.70
N ILE A 130 11.44 -10.22 17.47
CA ILE A 130 11.60 -11.15 18.60
C ILE A 130 10.40 -11.07 19.55
N THR A 131 9.83 -9.87 19.75
CA THR A 131 8.62 -9.61 20.55
C THR A 131 7.41 -10.42 20.10
N ALA A 132 7.24 -10.67 18.79
CA ALA A 132 6.11 -11.45 18.26
C ALA A 132 6.25 -12.94 18.60
N TYR A 133 7.46 -13.49 18.55
CA TYR A 133 7.71 -14.88 18.96
C TYR A 133 7.46 -15.07 20.46
N VAL A 134 7.91 -14.10 21.29
CA VAL A 134 7.64 -14.08 22.73
C VAL A 134 6.13 -14.04 23.00
N PHE A 135 5.38 -13.21 22.27
CA PHE A 135 3.93 -13.15 22.39
C PHE A 135 3.27 -14.50 22.08
N ILE A 136 3.68 -15.19 21.01
CA ILE A 136 3.11 -16.49 20.63
C ILE A 136 3.35 -17.54 21.73
N VAL A 137 4.57 -17.59 22.28
CA VAL A 137 4.92 -18.49 23.38
C VAL A 137 4.06 -18.20 24.62
N LEU A 138 3.83 -16.93 24.95
CA LEU A 138 2.98 -16.54 26.08
C LEU A 138 1.51 -16.80 25.85
N ALA A 139 0.99 -16.53 24.65
CA ALA A 139 -0.37 -16.83 24.29
C ALA A 139 -0.64 -18.34 24.39
N ALA A 140 0.30 -19.17 23.91
CA ALA A 140 0.23 -20.62 24.05
C ALA A 140 0.29 -21.05 25.52
N TRP A 141 1.17 -20.44 26.33
CA TRP A 141 1.28 -20.73 27.76
C TRP A 141 0.00 -20.35 28.53
N VAL A 142 -0.55 -19.17 28.31
CA VAL A 142 -1.84 -18.74 28.90
C VAL A 142 -2.96 -19.66 28.45
N PHE A 143 -3.03 -20.02 27.17
CA PHE A 143 -4.04 -20.93 26.64
C PHE A 143 -3.94 -22.32 27.30
N CYS A 144 -2.74 -22.89 27.40
CA CYS A 144 -2.48 -24.14 28.11
C CYS A 144 -2.90 -24.04 29.58
N THR A 145 -2.58 -22.93 30.26
CA THR A 145 -2.95 -22.68 31.66
C THR A 145 -4.47 -22.63 31.86
N LEU A 146 -5.19 -21.93 30.98
CA LEU A 146 -6.64 -21.80 31.05
C LEU A 146 -7.38 -23.09 30.66
N THR A 147 -6.86 -23.84 29.69
CA THR A 147 -7.46 -25.11 29.22
C THR A 147 -7.17 -26.28 30.15
N TRP A 148 -5.98 -26.32 30.75
CA TRP A 148 -5.64 -27.32 31.77
C TRP A 148 -6.59 -27.25 32.96
N ARG A 149 -6.86 -26.03 33.45
CA ARG A 149 -7.75 -25.84 34.58
C ARG A 149 -9.21 -26.21 34.27
N ALA A 150 -9.67 -25.93 33.05
CA ALA A 150 -10.99 -26.38 32.59
C ALA A 150 -11.10 -27.91 32.52
N ALA A 151 -9.98 -28.64 32.40
CA ALA A 151 -9.97 -30.09 32.44
C ALA A 151 -9.89 -30.66 33.88
N THR A 152 -9.36 -29.89 34.84
CA THR A 152 -9.30 -30.28 36.27
C THR A 152 -10.53 -29.87 37.07
N ASP A 153 -11.10 -28.71 36.78
CA ASP A 153 -12.43 -28.33 37.25
C ASP A 153 -13.44 -29.13 36.40
N ARG A 154 -14.50 -29.70 37.00
CA ARG A 154 -15.53 -30.51 36.31
C ARG A 154 -16.40 -29.70 35.33
N MET A 155 -15.81 -28.84 34.50
CA MET A 155 -16.54 -27.96 33.59
C MET A 155 -16.15 -28.31 32.15
N PRO A 156 -17.09 -28.75 31.30
CA PRO A 156 -16.80 -28.93 29.89
C PRO A 156 -16.23 -27.63 29.30
N ALA A 157 -15.27 -27.73 28.38
CA ALA A 157 -14.69 -26.58 27.70
C ALA A 157 -15.84 -25.67 27.21
N THR A 158 -15.88 -24.44 27.71
CA THR A 158 -17.00 -23.53 27.44
C THR A 158 -17.11 -23.29 25.93
N ARG A 159 -18.31 -23.05 25.38
CA ARG A 159 -18.52 -22.71 23.96
C ARG A 159 -17.54 -21.62 23.47
N ARG A 160 -17.15 -20.70 24.37
CA ARG A 160 -16.17 -19.64 24.11
C ARG A 160 -14.77 -20.19 23.83
N GLN A 161 -14.31 -21.21 24.54
CA GLN A 161 -12.99 -21.84 24.33
C GLN A 161 -12.96 -22.66 23.03
N GLN A 162 -14.05 -23.35 22.69
CA GLN A 162 -14.19 -24.05 21.41
C GLN A 162 -14.23 -23.07 20.24
N ALA A 163 -14.93 -21.93 20.39
CA ALA A 163 -14.94 -20.86 19.40
C ALA A 163 -13.53 -20.30 19.16
N TRP A 164 -12.75 -20.04 20.21
CA TRP A 164 -11.36 -19.58 20.07
C TRP A 164 -10.45 -20.61 19.39
N ALA A 165 -10.59 -21.90 19.69
CA ALA A 165 -9.85 -22.96 18.99
C ALA A 165 -10.23 -23.02 17.49
N GLY A 166 -11.51 -22.84 17.16
CA GLY A 166 -11.98 -22.71 15.79
C GLY A 166 -11.40 -21.51 15.06
N VAL A 167 -11.36 -20.34 15.71
CA VAL A 167 -10.72 -19.13 15.16
C VAL A 167 -9.25 -19.38 14.85
N TRP A 168 -8.49 -19.98 15.77
CA TRP A 168 -7.08 -20.29 15.54
C TRP A 168 -6.86 -21.31 14.40
N ALA A 169 -7.72 -22.32 14.29
CA ALA A 169 -7.65 -23.29 13.19
C ALA A 169 -7.91 -22.62 11.83
N VAL A 170 -8.87 -21.71 11.75
CA VAL A 170 -9.16 -20.92 10.53
C VAL A 170 -7.99 -20.00 10.18
N LEU A 171 -7.41 -19.31 11.16
CA LEU A 171 -6.24 -18.45 10.94
C LEU A 171 -5.03 -19.24 10.43
N CYS A 172 -4.76 -20.43 10.98
CA CYS A 172 -3.71 -21.32 10.49
C CYS A 172 -4.00 -21.83 9.07
N ALA A 173 -5.23 -22.21 8.76
CA ALA A 173 -5.62 -22.65 7.42
C ALA A 173 -5.49 -21.53 6.38
N LEU A 174 -5.88 -20.30 6.72
CA LEU A 174 -5.69 -19.12 5.88
C LEU A 174 -4.19 -18.81 5.67
N GLY A 175 -3.37 -18.98 6.71
CA GLY A 175 -1.92 -18.84 6.61
C GLY A 175 -1.28 -19.85 5.65
N VAL A 176 -1.70 -21.12 5.72
CA VAL A 176 -1.23 -22.18 4.80
C VAL A 176 -1.71 -21.95 3.37
N ALA A 177 -2.98 -21.57 3.18
CA ALA A 177 -3.52 -21.24 1.86
C ALA A 177 -2.80 -20.02 1.24
N GLY A 178 -2.53 -18.98 2.04
CA GLY A 178 -1.70 -17.85 1.64
C GLY A 178 -0.30 -18.29 1.24
N PHE A 179 0.36 -19.13 2.04
CA PHE A 179 1.68 -19.67 1.72
C PHE A 179 1.72 -20.45 0.40
N ILE A 180 0.72 -21.30 0.13
CA ILE A 180 0.63 -22.07 -1.12
C ILE A 180 0.43 -21.12 -2.32
N LEU A 181 -0.47 -20.14 -2.21
CA LEU A 181 -0.72 -19.15 -3.28
C LEU A 181 0.52 -18.34 -3.62
N LEU A 182 1.38 -18.04 -2.64
CA LEU A 182 2.64 -17.32 -2.84
C LEU A 182 3.71 -18.15 -3.58
N HIS A 183 3.63 -19.48 -3.53
CA HIS A 183 4.63 -20.37 -4.12
C HIS A 183 4.28 -20.88 -5.53
N SER A 184 3.05 -20.65 -6.00
CA SER A 184 2.56 -21.15 -7.30
C SER A 184 3.00 -20.33 -8.54
N PHE A 185 3.76 -19.24 -8.38
CA PHE A 185 4.04 -18.27 -9.46
C PHE A 185 5.54 -18.14 -9.81
N ARG A 186 6.21 -19.26 -10.11
CA ARG A 186 7.66 -19.26 -10.41
C ARG A 186 8.04 -19.75 -11.80
N ASP A 187 7.10 -20.25 -12.59
CA ASP A 187 7.43 -20.77 -13.91
C ASP A 187 7.51 -19.64 -14.95
N PRO A 188 8.69 -19.41 -15.58
CA PRO A 188 8.80 -18.42 -16.64
C PRO A 188 7.95 -18.81 -17.85
N PRO A 189 7.49 -17.84 -18.66
CA PRO A 189 6.73 -18.15 -19.86
C PRO A 189 7.54 -19.08 -20.77
N LYS A 190 6.88 -20.12 -21.29
CA LYS A 190 7.49 -21.12 -22.18
C LYS A 190 7.79 -20.56 -23.57
N GLN A 191 7.04 -19.54 -23.99
CA GLN A 191 7.23 -18.84 -25.26
C GLN A 191 7.58 -17.37 -25.00
N PRO A 192 8.34 -16.72 -25.90
CA PRO A 192 8.62 -15.30 -25.79
C PRO A 192 7.33 -14.47 -25.76
N VAL A 193 7.28 -13.50 -24.84
CA VAL A 193 6.19 -12.53 -24.76
C VAL A 193 6.60 -11.19 -25.38
N ASP A 194 5.62 -10.41 -25.81
CA ASP A 194 5.84 -9.10 -26.42
C ASP A 194 6.34 -8.09 -25.40
N LEU A 195 5.80 -8.13 -24.18
CA LEU A 195 6.07 -7.15 -23.14
C LEU A 195 6.37 -7.77 -21.76
N ALA A 196 7.46 -7.34 -21.12
CA ALA A 196 7.65 -7.48 -19.69
C ALA A 196 7.33 -6.17 -18.98
N VAL A 197 6.40 -6.18 -18.02
CA VAL A 197 6.08 -4.99 -17.21
C VAL A 197 6.65 -5.14 -15.80
N VAL A 198 7.43 -4.15 -15.36
CA VAL A 198 7.97 -4.07 -14.00
C VAL A 198 7.20 -3.03 -13.22
N LEU A 199 6.68 -3.43 -12.06
CA LEU A 199 5.93 -2.54 -11.18
C LEU A 199 6.85 -1.85 -10.17
N GLY A 200 6.56 -0.58 -10.00
CA GLY A 200 7.14 0.30 -9.02
C GLY A 200 7.14 -0.26 -7.61
N HIS A 201 8.13 0.19 -6.87
CA HIS A 201 8.37 -0.05 -5.46
C HIS A 201 9.23 1.12 -4.96
N ARG A 202 9.44 1.19 -3.65
CA ARG A 202 10.18 2.28 -3.01
C ARG A 202 11.57 2.54 -3.64
N VAL A 203 11.91 3.82 -3.77
CA VAL A 203 13.26 4.34 -4.11
C VAL A 203 13.94 4.79 -2.83
N MET A 204 15.25 4.59 -2.73
CA MET A 204 16.07 5.04 -1.60
C MET A 204 16.21 6.56 -1.58
N LEU A 205 16.63 7.12 -0.44
CA LEU A 205 16.78 8.57 -0.28
C LEU A 205 17.77 9.20 -1.28
N ASP A 206 18.77 8.43 -1.71
CA ASP A 206 19.78 8.82 -2.69
C ASP A 206 19.32 8.65 -4.16
N GLY A 207 18.06 8.29 -4.39
CA GLY A 207 17.50 8.07 -5.73
C GLY A 207 17.78 6.68 -6.32
N THR A 208 18.50 5.81 -5.61
CA THR A 208 18.78 4.45 -6.08
C THR A 208 17.60 3.51 -5.85
N ALA A 209 17.51 2.46 -6.65
CA ALA A 209 16.48 1.44 -6.48
C ALA A 209 16.66 0.70 -5.15
N SER A 210 15.59 0.58 -4.35
CA SER A 210 15.60 -0.32 -3.19
C SER A 210 15.94 -1.75 -3.61
N THR A 211 16.39 -2.59 -2.68
CA THR A 211 16.71 -3.99 -3.00
C THR A 211 15.55 -4.70 -3.69
N THR A 212 14.34 -4.53 -3.19
CA THR A 212 13.12 -5.11 -3.79
C THR A 212 12.84 -4.56 -5.18
N LEU A 213 12.99 -3.23 -5.39
CA LEU A 213 12.81 -2.63 -6.71
C LEU A 213 13.84 -3.19 -7.71
N ARG A 214 15.11 -3.23 -7.30
CA ARG A 214 16.21 -3.76 -8.11
C ARG A 214 16.00 -5.23 -8.47
N GLU A 215 15.62 -6.09 -7.54
CA GLU A 215 15.39 -7.53 -7.79
C GLU A 215 14.26 -7.76 -8.80
N ARG A 216 13.16 -6.99 -8.71
CA ARG A 216 12.06 -7.05 -9.69
C ARG A 216 12.52 -6.63 -11.09
N THR A 217 13.31 -5.57 -11.16
CA THR A 217 13.83 -5.06 -12.44
C THR A 217 14.85 -6.00 -13.07
N LEU A 218 15.70 -6.64 -12.25
CA LEU A 218 16.67 -7.63 -12.73
C LEU A 218 16.00 -8.84 -13.38
N VAL A 219 14.84 -9.28 -12.87
CA VAL A 219 14.08 -10.36 -13.52
C VAL A 219 13.61 -9.97 -14.92
N ALA A 220 13.17 -8.73 -15.14
CA ALA A 220 12.83 -8.27 -16.49
C ALA A 220 14.05 -8.21 -17.41
N ALA A 221 15.21 -7.77 -16.91
CA ALA A 221 16.47 -7.81 -17.66
C ALA A 221 16.85 -9.25 -18.04
N GLN A 222 16.72 -10.21 -17.11
CA GLN A 222 16.97 -11.62 -17.37
C GLN A 222 16.02 -12.20 -18.44
N LEU A 223 14.73 -11.85 -18.38
CA LEU A 223 13.76 -12.27 -19.38
C LEU A 223 14.08 -11.70 -20.77
N TYR A 224 14.54 -10.46 -20.84
CA TYR A 224 14.98 -9.83 -22.09
C TYR A 224 16.21 -10.52 -22.67
N HIS A 225 17.27 -10.69 -21.87
CA HIS A 225 18.51 -11.36 -22.31
C HIS A 225 18.30 -12.82 -22.70
N ALA A 226 17.36 -13.50 -22.05
CA ALA A 226 16.95 -14.85 -22.42
C ALA A 226 16.08 -14.93 -23.68
N GLY A 227 15.79 -13.80 -24.34
CA GLY A 227 14.90 -13.72 -25.50
C GLY A 227 13.43 -14.06 -25.18
N LYS A 228 13.06 -14.02 -23.89
CA LYS A 228 11.70 -14.35 -23.41
C LYS A 228 10.78 -13.14 -23.32
N ALA A 229 11.31 -11.93 -23.36
CA ALA A 229 10.55 -10.69 -23.46
C ALA A 229 11.17 -9.78 -24.52
N ARG A 230 10.36 -9.25 -25.45
CA ARG A 230 10.85 -8.40 -26.54
C ARG A 230 11.05 -6.94 -26.13
N HIS A 231 10.16 -6.43 -25.29
CA HIS A 231 10.21 -5.07 -24.73
C HIS A 231 10.00 -5.09 -23.22
N ILE A 232 10.49 -4.06 -22.54
CA ILE A 232 10.30 -3.86 -21.10
C ILE A 232 9.57 -2.53 -20.85
N LEU A 233 8.49 -2.56 -20.09
CA LEU A 233 7.81 -1.39 -19.54
C LEU A 233 8.17 -1.25 -18.05
N VAL A 234 8.73 -0.12 -17.64
CA VAL A 234 8.95 0.22 -16.23
C VAL A 234 7.90 1.23 -15.79
N SER A 235 6.99 0.82 -14.91
CA SER A 235 5.85 1.63 -14.48
C SER A 235 5.93 1.94 -12.99
N GLY A 236 6.03 3.21 -12.65
CA GLY A 236 6.15 3.67 -11.26
C GLY A 236 6.03 5.19 -11.16
N MET A 237 5.75 5.69 -9.95
CA MET A 237 5.54 7.12 -9.73
C MET A 237 6.77 7.95 -10.09
N MET A 238 6.57 9.07 -10.79
CA MET A 238 7.63 10.03 -11.13
C MET A 238 7.86 11.09 -10.04
N HIS A 239 6.90 11.29 -9.13
CA HIS A 239 7.00 12.25 -8.03
C HIS A 239 6.11 11.85 -6.84
N ASP A 240 6.68 11.74 -5.63
CA ASP A 240 5.90 11.68 -4.38
C ASP A 240 5.54 13.12 -3.98
N PRO A 241 4.23 13.49 -3.87
CA PRO A 241 3.80 14.84 -3.55
C PRO A 241 4.20 15.34 -2.14
N TYR A 242 4.87 14.51 -1.33
CA TYR A 242 5.41 14.87 -0.02
C TYR A 242 6.95 14.93 0.01
N ASP A 243 7.63 14.71 -1.11
CA ASP A 243 9.09 14.63 -1.19
C ASP A 243 9.67 15.64 -2.19
N ASN A 244 10.31 16.68 -1.66
CA ASN A 244 10.95 17.74 -2.44
C ASN A 244 12.15 17.27 -3.31
N GLN A 245 12.54 15.99 -3.27
CA GLN A 245 13.76 15.48 -3.91
C GLN A 245 13.58 14.82 -5.30
N LYS A 246 12.44 14.98 -6.00
CA LYS A 246 12.27 14.50 -7.40
C LYS A 246 12.63 13.02 -7.61
N ARG A 247 12.23 12.13 -6.70
CA ARG A 247 12.52 10.68 -6.79
C ARG A 247 11.51 9.99 -7.71
N SER A 248 11.99 9.26 -8.72
CA SER A 248 11.15 8.49 -9.65
C SER A 248 11.47 7.00 -9.60
N GLU A 249 10.45 6.19 -9.29
CA GLU A 249 10.55 4.73 -9.30
C GLU A 249 10.87 4.20 -10.69
N ALA A 250 10.20 4.74 -11.72
CA ALA A 250 10.40 4.33 -13.10
C ALA A 250 11.81 4.67 -13.60
N LEU A 251 12.35 5.82 -13.19
CA LEU A 251 13.72 6.21 -13.53
C LEU A 251 14.77 5.35 -12.83
N ALA A 252 14.56 5.01 -11.55
CA ALA A 252 15.44 4.09 -10.82
C ALA A 252 15.48 2.70 -11.49
N MET A 253 14.33 2.17 -11.92
CA MET A 253 14.26 0.93 -12.70
C MET A 253 14.97 1.06 -14.05
N TYR A 254 14.76 2.16 -14.76
CA TYR A 254 15.45 2.43 -16.03
C TYR A 254 16.98 2.36 -15.85
N HIS A 255 17.53 3.00 -14.80
CA HIS A 255 18.97 2.94 -14.52
C HIS A 255 19.44 1.52 -14.22
N VAL A 256 18.67 0.73 -13.46
CA VAL A 256 19.00 -0.68 -13.22
C VAL A 256 19.04 -1.47 -14.54
N LEU A 257 18.08 -1.26 -15.46
CA LEU A 257 18.09 -1.93 -16.76
C LEU A 257 19.30 -1.54 -17.62
N ARG A 258 19.62 -0.24 -17.68
CA ARG A 258 20.79 0.26 -18.42
C ARG A 258 22.12 -0.26 -17.86
N GLN A 259 22.23 -0.38 -16.54
CA GLN A 259 23.40 -0.96 -15.87
C GLN A 259 23.55 -2.48 -16.11
N ASN A 260 22.49 -3.14 -16.59
CA ASN A 260 22.48 -4.56 -16.92
C ASN A 260 22.32 -4.78 -18.43
N ASP A 261 22.91 -3.88 -19.24
CA ASP A 261 23.05 -4.03 -20.69
C ASP A 261 21.74 -4.15 -21.49
N VAL A 262 20.61 -3.68 -20.95
CA VAL A 262 19.37 -3.55 -21.73
C VAL A 262 19.41 -2.25 -22.55
N PRO A 263 19.26 -2.30 -23.89
CA PRO A 263 19.30 -1.12 -24.74
C PRO A 263 18.11 -0.18 -24.48
N HIS A 264 18.30 1.13 -24.70
CA HIS A 264 17.26 2.14 -24.43
C HIS A 264 15.99 1.88 -25.27
N GLU A 265 16.16 1.50 -26.53
CA GLU A 265 15.08 1.18 -27.48
C GLU A 265 14.18 0.01 -27.03
N ALA A 266 14.67 -0.87 -26.15
CA ALA A 266 13.88 -1.95 -25.59
C ALA A 266 13.07 -1.53 -24.34
N ILE A 267 13.27 -0.32 -23.83
CA ILE A 267 12.70 0.15 -22.55
C ILE A 267 11.68 1.27 -22.80
N THR A 268 10.49 1.13 -22.24
CA THR A 268 9.47 2.18 -22.18
C THR A 268 9.26 2.57 -20.72
N ILE A 269 9.25 3.87 -20.43
CA ILE A 269 9.00 4.42 -19.10
C ILE A 269 7.52 4.84 -19.02
N ASP A 270 6.80 4.35 -18.01
CA ASP A 270 5.45 4.80 -17.65
C ASP A 270 5.52 5.58 -16.31
N PRO A 271 5.54 6.93 -16.37
CA PRO A 271 5.75 7.79 -15.20
C PRO A 271 4.51 7.92 -14.30
N VAL A 272 3.38 7.34 -14.71
CA VAL A 272 2.07 7.54 -14.08
C VAL A 272 1.63 6.29 -13.27
N GLY A 273 2.56 5.35 -13.05
CA GLY A 273 2.34 4.13 -12.26
C GLY A 273 2.15 4.38 -10.76
N VAL A 274 1.09 5.11 -10.38
CA VAL A 274 0.78 5.48 -8.98
C VAL A 274 0.23 4.33 -8.15
N ASN A 275 -0.28 3.28 -8.81
CA ASN A 275 -0.75 2.04 -8.19
C ASN A 275 -0.86 0.93 -9.24
N SER A 276 -1.09 -0.31 -8.79
CA SER A 276 -1.16 -1.47 -9.69
C SER A 276 -2.31 -1.43 -10.71
N ARG A 277 -3.42 -0.72 -10.42
CA ARG A 277 -4.51 -0.51 -11.39
C ARG A 277 -4.07 0.43 -12.52
N ALA A 278 -3.42 1.54 -12.16
CA ALA A 278 -2.87 2.51 -13.10
C ALA A 278 -1.88 1.85 -14.06
N THR A 279 -0.91 1.12 -13.51
CA THR A 279 0.07 0.36 -14.30
C THR A 279 -0.62 -0.62 -15.26
N VAL A 280 -1.60 -1.40 -14.80
CA VAL A 280 -2.30 -2.38 -15.65
C VAL A 280 -3.07 -1.69 -16.77
N ALA A 281 -3.82 -0.62 -16.46
CA ALA A 281 -4.58 0.12 -17.46
C ALA A 281 -3.68 0.72 -18.54
N HIS A 282 -2.54 1.29 -18.14
CA HIS A 282 -1.55 1.87 -19.06
C HIS A 282 -0.87 0.80 -19.90
N THR A 283 -0.52 -0.32 -19.28
CA THR A 283 0.05 -1.49 -19.95
C THR A 283 -0.89 -1.99 -21.04
N VAL A 284 -2.18 -2.22 -20.72
CA VAL A 284 -3.16 -2.72 -21.69
C VAL A 284 -3.40 -1.73 -22.83
N ARG A 285 -3.44 -0.42 -22.53
CA ARG A 285 -3.53 0.61 -23.54
C ARG A 285 -2.32 0.60 -24.48
N LEU A 286 -1.11 0.61 -23.94
CA LEU A 286 0.14 0.57 -24.71
C LEU A 286 0.20 -0.70 -25.58
N MET A 287 -0.21 -1.84 -25.04
CA MET A 287 -0.30 -3.10 -25.78
C MET A 287 -1.23 -2.98 -26.99
N ARG A 288 -2.41 -2.36 -26.82
CA ARG A 288 -3.34 -2.13 -27.94
C ARG A 288 -2.76 -1.19 -29.00
N GLU A 289 -2.14 -0.10 -28.57
CA GLU A 289 -1.51 0.89 -29.45
C GLU A 289 -0.36 0.28 -30.29
N ARG A 290 0.38 -0.68 -29.71
CA ARG A 290 1.52 -1.34 -30.38
C ARG A 290 1.20 -2.72 -30.97
N GLY A 291 -0.05 -3.17 -30.90
CA GLY A 291 -0.46 -4.50 -31.38
C GLY A 291 0.16 -5.68 -30.60
N TRP A 292 0.58 -5.47 -29.36
CA TRP A 292 1.13 -6.51 -28.50
C TRP A 292 0.01 -7.34 -27.87
N THR A 293 0.22 -8.65 -27.76
CA THR A 293 -0.84 -9.59 -27.34
C THR A 293 -0.47 -10.39 -26.09
N SER A 294 0.81 -10.39 -25.72
CA SER A 294 1.32 -11.19 -24.61
C SER A 294 2.16 -10.34 -23.66
N VAL A 295 1.93 -10.53 -22.36
CA VAL A 295 2.60 -9.76 -21.30
C VAL A 295 3.00 -10.66 -20.14
N VAL A 296 4.18 -10.40 -19.58
CA VAL A 296 4.65 -10.93 -18.30
C VAL A 296 4.83 -9.80 -17.30
N ALA A 297 4.25 -9.94 -16.13
CA ALA A 297 4.28 -8.92 -15.11
C ALA A 297 5.24 -9.34 -13.98
N CYS A 298 6.31 -8.55 -13.81
CA CYS A 298 7.42 -8.81 -12.91
C CYS A 298 7.22 -8.05 -11.59
N SER A 299 7.13 -8.77 -10.48
CA SER A 299 6.94 -8.19 -9.14
C SER A 299 7.45 -9.10 -8.03
N SER A 300 7.31 -8.68 -6.78
CA SER A 300 7.55 -9.53 -5.61
C SER A 300 6.49 -10.64 -5.53
N ASP A 301 6.86 -11.85 -5.09
CA ASP A 301 5.95 -13.01 -4.94
C ASP A 301 4.57 -12.69 -4.30
N TYR A 302 4.54 -11.83 -3.29
CA TYR A 302 3.32 -11.44 -2.58
C TYR A 302 2.35 -10.58 -3.37
N HIS A 303 2.82 -9.89 -4.41
CA HIS A 303 1.98 -9.07 -5.27
C HIS A 303 1.41 -9.83 -6.48
N LEU A 304 1.99 -10.97 -6.85
CA LEU A 304 1.64 -11.68 -8.08
C LEU A 304 0.17 -12.10 -8.17
N PRO A 305 -0.51 -12.58 -7.10
CA PRO A 305 -1.93 -12.94 -7.17
C PRO A 305 -2.82 -11.75 -7.58
N ARG A 306 -2.61 -10.59 -6.95
CA ARG A 306 -3.37 -9.36 -7.25
C ARG A 306 -3.09 -8.85 -8.65
N LEU A 307 -1.84 -8.98 -9.08
CA LEU A 307 -1.39 -8.57 -10.40
C LEU A 307 -2.05 -9.41 -11.49
N SER A 308 -2.01 -10.74 -11.34
CA SER A 308 -2.68 -11.69 -12.22
C SER A 308 -4.18 -11.38 -12.33
N MET A 309 -4.85 -11.17 -11.20
CA MET A 309 -6.27 -10.82 -11.17
C MET A 309 -6.58 -9.47 -11.85
N SER A 310 -5.71 -8.47 -11.66
CA SER A 310 -5.89 -7.14 -12.25
C SER A 310 -5.80 -7.20 -13.78
N PHE A 311 -4.80 -7.91 -14.31
CA PHE A 311 -4.63 -8.13 -15.75
C PHE A 311 -5.79 -8.92 -16.36
N ALA A 312 -6.22 -10.00 -15.70
CA ALA A 312 -7.37 -10.79 -16.14
C ALA A 312 -8.66 -9.94 -16.18
N THR A 313 -8.88 -9.09 -15.18
CA THR A 313 -10.08 -8.22 -15.11
C THR A 313 -10.04 -7.11 -16.17
N ALA A 314 -8.85 -6.66 -16.58
CA ALA A 314 -8.68 -5.72 -17.68
C ALA A 314 -8.85 -6.36 -19.08
N GLY A 315 -9.16 -7.66 -19.14
CA GLY A 315 -9.32 -8.41 -20.38
C GLY A 315 -8.01 -8.78 -21.08
N GLN A 316 -6.88 -8.70 -20.36
CA GLN A 316 -5.54 -9.02 -20.87
C GLN A 316 -4.80 -9.89 -19.85
N PRO A 317 -5.11 -11.19 -19.73
CA PRO A 317 -4.42 -12.08 -18.80
C PRO A 317 -2.90 -12.04 -19.01
N ALA A 318 -2.16 -11.91 -17.91
CA ALA A 318 -0.71 -11.80 -17.92
C ALA A 318 -0.05 -13.03 -17.28
N PHE A 319 1.10 -13.43 -17.80
CA PHE A 319 2.04 -14.23 -17.01
C PHE A 319 2.54 -13.39 -15.84
N VAL A 320 2.87 -14.01 -14.72
CA VAL A 320 3.42 -13.31 -13.56
C VAL A 320 4.73 -13.96 -13.15
N MET A 321 5.76 -13.14 -12.91
CA MET A 321 7.10 -13.61 -12.59
C MET A 321 7.56 -13.00 -11.26
N ALA A 322 7.92 -13.86 -10.33
CA ALA A 322 8.50 -13.46 -9.06
C ALA A 322 9.94 -12.97 -9.22
N ALA A 323 10.28 -11.88 -8.53
CA ALA A 323 11.66 -11.53 -8.23
C ALA A 323 12.38 -12.70 -7.53
N GLU A 324 13.57 -13.07 -8.00
CA GLU A 324 14.36 -14.15 -7.41
C GLU A 324 14.90 -13.73 -6.04
N ARG A 325 14.37 -14.31 -4.96
CA ARG A 325 14.75 -13.97 -3.57
C ARG A 325 15.83 -14.89 -3.03
N LYS A 326 16.83 -14.29 -2.38
CA LYS A 326 17.84 -15.04 -1.61
C LYS A 326 17.48 -15.23 -0.13
N VAL A 327 16.74 -14.31 0.51
CA VAL A 327 16.35 -14.35 1.95
C VAL A 327 15.00 -13.65 2.18
N TRP A 328 14.18 -14.15 3.11
CA TRP A 328 12.92 -13.50 3.56
C TRP A 328 13.21 -12.39 4.58
N ARG A 329 12.60 -11.21 4.40
CA ARG A 329 12.70 -10.09 5.35
C ARG A 329 11.37 -9.82 6.05
N CYS A 330 11.44 -9.19 7.22
CA CYS A 330 10.26 -8.76 8.00
C CYS A 330 9.28 -7.88 7.18
N ALA A 331 9.81 -7.04 6.28
CA ALA A 331 9.02 -6.15 5.43
C ALA A 331 8.15 -6.94 4.45
N ASP A 332 8.64 -8.08 3.95
CA ASP A 332 7.91 -8.94 3.02
C ASP A 332 6.68 -9.57 3.68
N VAL A 333 6.78 -9.93 4.96
CA VAL A 333 5.65 -10.51 5.72
C VAL A 333 4.55 -9.47 5.94
N ARG A 334 4.92 -8.26 6.35
CA ARG A 334 3.99 -7.12 6.46
C ARG A 334 3.28 -6.87 5.12
N ASP A 335 4.06 -6.80 4.04
CA ASP A 335 3.52 -6.52 2.72
C ASP A 335 2.63 -7.67 2.21
N ALA A 336 2.96 -8.92 2.52
CA ALA A 336 2.10 -10.07 2.22
C ALA A 336 0.74 -10.00 2.94
N PHE A 337 0.72 -9.64 4.24
CA PHE A 337 -0.54 -9.42 4.97
C PHE A 337 -1.35 -8.26 4.40
N ARG A 338 -0.67 -7.15 4.04
CA ARG A 338 -1.30 -6.02 3.34
C ARG A 338 -1.93 -6.48 2.02
N GLU A 339 -1.22 -7.29 1.24
CA GLU A 339 -1.74 -7.82 -0.02
C GLU A 339 -2.92 -8.77 0.16
N MET A 340 -2.95 -9.60 1.20
CA MET A 340 -4.12 -10.43 1.51
C MET A 340 -5.38 -9.59 1.77
N ALA A 341 -5.25 -8.50 2.53
CA ALA A 341 -6.35 -7.55 2.71
C ALA A 341 -6.70 -6.82 1.40
N GLY A 342 -5.69 -6.50 0.60
CA GLY A 342 -5.82 -5.93 -0.75
C GLY A 342 -6.59 -6.83 -1.73
N LEU A 343 -6.42 -8.14 -1.66
CA LEU A 343 -7.13 -9.12 -2.48
C LEU A 343 -8.62 -9.17 -2.15
N VAL A 344 -8.97 -9.15 -0.85
CA VAL A 344 -10.37 -9.13 -0.40
C VAL A 344 -11.05 -7.85 -0.87
N THR A 345 -10.40 -6.69 -0.71
CA THR A 345 -10.94 -5.42 -1.22
C THR A 345 -11.05 -5.41 -2.75
N TYR A 346 -10.12 -6.01 -3.49
CA TYR A 346 -10.22 -6.17 -4.94
C TYR A 346 -11.36 -7.09 -5.40
N ALA A 347 -11.62 -8.16 -4.66
CA ALA A 347 -12.71 -9.09 -4.96
C ALA A 347 -14.09 -8.50 -4.66
N LEU A 348 -14.18 -7.65 -3.62
CA LEU A 348 -15.43 -7.06 -3.16
C LEU A 348 -15.77 -5.71 -3.81
N VAL A 349 -14.76 -4.94 -4.25
CA VAL A 349 -14.96 -3.68 -4.97
C VAL A 349 -14.87 -3.97 -6.48
N PRO A 350 -16.01 -3.98 -7.21
CA PRO A 350 -15.98 -4.23 -8.64
C PRO A 350 -15.05 -3.24 -9.33
N SER A 351 -14.19 -3.77 -10.20
CA SER A 351 -13.31 -2.95 -11.02
C SER A 351 -14.17 -2.01 -11.86
N TYR A 352 -13.80 -0.72 -11.87
CA TYR A 352 -14.42 0.31 -12.71
C TYR A 352 -14.54 -0.21 -14.15
N ARG A 353 -15.77 -0.50 -14.57
CA ARG A 353 -16.12 -0.67 -15.97
C ARG A 353 -16.43 0.73 -16.46
N PRO A 354 -15.68 1.29 -17.43
CA PRO A 354 -16.09 2.56 -18.02
C PRO A 354 -17.54 2.42 -18.46
N ALA A 355 -18.38 3.36 -18.06
CA ALA A 355 -19.77 3.39 -18.51
C ALA A 355 -19.79 3.28 -20.05
N LYS A 356 -20.78 2.59 -20.61
CA LYS A 356 -21.11 2.74 -22.04
C LYS A 356 -21.57 4.19 -22.23
N VAL A 357 -20.61 5.10 -22.42
CA VAL A 357 -20.90 6.45 -22.89
C VAL A 357 -21.28 6.29 -24.35
N GLU A 358 -22.51 6.65 -24.72
CA GLU A 358 -22.85 6.88 -26.13
C GLU A 358 -21.96 8.03 -26.61
N VAL A 359 -20.85 7.68 -27.26
CA VAL A 359 -19.87 8.65 -27.75
C VAL A 359 -20.54 9.46 -28.86
N MET A 360 -20.97 10.68 -28.54
CA MET A 360 -21.36 11.65 -29.55
C MET A 360 -20.11 12.05 -30.33
N ALA A 361 -20.09 11.78 -31.64
CA ALA A 361 -19.00 12.22 -32.51
C ALA A 361 -19.10 13.73 -32.74
N LEU A 362 -18.27 14.50 -32.02
CA LEU A 362 -18.13 15.95 -32.20
C LEU A 362 -17.15 16.23 -33.35
N LYS A 363 -17.43 17.24 -34.18
CA LYS A 363 -16.58 17.63 -35.31
C LYS A 363 -15.52 18.64 -34.90
N GLU A 364 -15.93 19.67 -34.17
CA GLU A 364 -15.10 20.80 -33.72
C GLU A 364 -15.39 21.09 -32.24
N PRO A 365 -15.00 20.18 -31.33
CA PRO A 365 -15.28 20.33 -29.91
C PRO A 365 -14.57 21.55 -29.33
N ARG A 366 -15.28 22.34 -28.51
CA ARG A 366 -14.72 23.42 -27.68
C ARG A 366 -15.41 23.48 -26.33
N VAL A 367 -14.71 24.00 -25.33
CA VAL A 367 -15.23 24.19 -23.97
C VAL A 367 -15.19 25.66 -23.59
N VAL A 368 -16.26 26.16 -22.98
CA VAL A 368 -16.32 27.51 -22.42
C VAL A 368 -16.67 27.43 -20.93
N VAL A 369 -15.84 27.98 -20.06
CA VAL A 369 -16.06 28.02 -18.61
C VAL A 369 -16.43 29.43 -18.19
N HIS A 370 -17.56 29.57 -17.49
CA HIS A 370 -18.05 30.83 -16.93
C HIS A 370 -17.91 30.79 -15.39
N LYS A 371 -16.88 31.43 -14.84
CA LYS A 371 -16.50 31.30 -13.43
C LYS A 371 -17.60 31.76 -12.48
N LYS A 372 -18.15 32.96 -12.66
CA LYS A 372 -19.22 33.52 -11.81
C LYS A 372 -20.53 32.76 -11.92
N ALA A 373 -20.81 32.21 -13.10
CA ALA A 373 -22.02 31.42 -13.31
C ALA A 373 -21.89 29.99 -12.78
N GLY A 374 -20.67 29.51 -12.51
CA GLY A 374 -20.41 28.12 -12.11
C GLY A 374 -20.79 27.13 -13.21
N LYS A 375 -20.51 27.46 -14.47
CA LYS A 375 -20.93 26.67 -15.64
C LYS A 375 -19.76 26.34 -16.56
N LEU A 376 -19.79 25.13 -17.10
CA LEU A 376 -18.95 24.68 -18.20
C LEU A 376 -19.86 24.31 -19.38
N GLU A 377 -19.64 24.92 -20.53
CA GLU A 377 -20.39 24.68 -21.76
C GLU A 377 -19.52 23.90 -22.74
N LEU A 378 -20.08 22.81 -23.28
CA LEU A 378 -19.51 22.04 -24.37
C LEU A 378 -20.19 22.46 -25.67
N LEU A 379 -19.41 22.85 -26.67
CA LEU A 379 -19.89 23.22 -27.99
C LEU A 379 -19.23 22.36 -29.08
N ASP A 380 -19.93 22.23 -30.21
CA ASP A 380 -19.45 21.66 -31.46
C ASP A 380 -19.54 22.74 -32.55
N GLY A 381 -18.41 23.37 -32.89
CA GLY A 381 -18.40 24.65 -33.58
C GLY A 381 -19.07 25.73 -32.72
N ASP A 382 -20.11 26.38 -33.26
CA ASP A 382 -20.88 27.41 -32.55
C ASP A 382 -22.16 26.86 -31.90
N LYS A 383 -22.41 25.55 -32.01
CA LYS A 383 -23.61 24.92 -31.46
C LYS A 383 -23.34 24.46 -30.02
N LEU A 384 -24.10 25.00 -29.07
CA LEU A 384 -24.13 24.48 -27.70
C LEU A 384 -24.64 23.02 -27.70
N VAL A 385 -23.80 22.11 -27.23
CA VAL A 385 -24.12 20.68 -27.08
C VAL A 385 -24.70 20.43 -25.70
N LYS A 386 -24.02 20.90 -24.65
CA LYS A 386 -24.41 20.65 -23.26
C LYS A 386 -23.80 21.66 -22.29
N THR A 387 -24.48 21.89 -21.17
CA THR A 387 -23.98 22.70 -20.06
C THR A 387 -23.87 21.83 -18.81
N TYR A 388 -22.76 21.96 -18.11
CA TYR A 388 -22.44 21.28 -16.86
C TYR A 388 -22.30 22.30 -15.75
N ALA A 389 -22.67 21.93 -14.52
CA ALA A 389 -22.31 22.71 -13.35
C ALA A 389 -20.83 22.49 -13.05
N CYS A 390 -20.09 23.54 -12.71
CA CYS A 390 -18.68 23.42 -12.35
C CYS A 390 -18.30 24.30 -11.16
N ILE A 391 -17.26 23.86 -10.44
CA ILE A 391 -16.66 24.58 -9.33
C ILE A 391 -15.26 25.03 -9.75
N THR A 392 -14.98 26.31 -9.60
CA THR A 392 -13.70 26.92 -9.96
C THR A 392 -12.86 27.23 -8.71
N GLY A 393 -11.74 27.93 -8.89
CA GLY A 393 -10.86 28.38 -7.83
C GLY A 393 -11.63 29.13 -6.74
N LYS A 394 -11.21 28.94 -5.48
CA LYS A 394 -11.86 29.55 -4.31
C LYS A 394 -11.84 31.08 -4.36
N ASN A 395 -10.84 31.67 -4.99
CA ASN A 395 -10.69 33.11 -5.11
C ASN A 395 -11.15 33.59 -6.50
N SER A 396 -11.78 34.75 -6.55
CA SER A 396 -12.20 35.41 -7.80
C SER A 396 -11.04 36.11 -8.50
N GLY A 397 -11.28 36.50 -9.76
CA GLY A 397 -10.29 37.18 -10.59
C GLY A 397 -9.35 36.22 -11.32
N ASP A 398 -8.52 36.79 -12.17
CA ASP A 398 -7.54 36.06 -12.97
C ASP A 398 -6.39 35.51 -12.12
N LYS A 399 -5.84 34.37 -12.54
CA LYS A 399 -4.68 33.76 -11.88
C LYS A 399 -3.45 34.63 -12.13
N GLU A 400 -2.69 34.88 -11.07
CA GLU A 400 -1.50 35.74 -11.11
C GLU A 400 -0.24 34.99 -10.66
N MET A 401 -0.38 34.08 -9.69
CA MET A 401 0.76 33.35 -9.15
C MET A 401 0.40 31.99 -8.56
N GLU A 402 1.41 31.15 -8.32
CA GLU A 402 1.22 29.88 -7.64
C GLU A 402 0.57 30.07 -6.25
N GLY A 403 -0.39 29.19 -5.91
CA GLY A 403 -1.04 29.19 -4.60
C GLY A 403 -2.15 30.24 -4.39
N ASP A 404 -2.42 31.12 -5.36
CA ASP A 404 -3.45 32.17 -5.26
C ASP A 404 -4.91 31.66 -5.25
N ARG A 405 -5.13 30.37 -5.50
CA ARG A 405 -6.44 29.70 -5.56
C ARG A 405 -7.42 30.31 -6.57
N ARG A 406 -6.91 30.93 -7.63
CA ARG A 406 -7.72 31.47 -8.73
C ARG A 406 -7.67 30.53 -9.94
N THR A 407 -8.77 30.44 -10.67
CA THR A 407 -8.79 29.81 -12.00
C THR A 407 -8.44 30.87 -13.04
N PRO A 408 -7.47 30.61 -13.94
CA PRO A 408 -7.02 31.59 -14.92
C PRO A 408 -8.13 31.99 -15.90
N LEU A 409 -8.05 33.20 -16.44
CA LEU A 409 -8.85 33.69 -17.54
C LEU A 409 -8.01 33.63 -18.82
N GLY A 410 -8.62 33.26 -19.95
CA GLY A 410 -7.90 33.16 -21.22
C GLY A 410 -8.36 32.00 -22.08
N THR A 411 -7.60 31.72 -23.13
CA THR A 411 -7.87 30.61 -24.05
C THR A 411 -6.74 29.60 -23.99
N PHE A 412 -7.09 28.40 -23.54
CA PHE A 412 -6.17 27.29 -23.30
C PHE A 412 -6.53 26.11 -24.20
N ARG A 413 -5.73 25.04 -24.14
CA ARG A 413 -5.96 23.77 -24.82
C ARG A 413 -5.78 22.61 -23.86
N ILE A 414 -6.56 21.55 -24.09
CA ILE A 414 -6.34 20.27 -23.40
C ILE A 414 -5.06 19.65 -23.94
N VAL A 415 -3.99 19.66 -23.14
CA VAL A 415 -2.70 19.04 -23.52
C VAL A 415 -2.50 17.67 -22.91
N PHE A 416 -3.24 17.31 -21.86
CA PHE A 416 -3.05 16.06 -21.15
C PHE A 416 -4.37 15.44 -20.70
N LYS A 417 -4.46 14.11 -20.75
CA LYS A 417 -5.60 13.33 -20.25
C LYS A 417 -5.09 12.30 -19.24
N ASN A 418 -5.48 12.47 -17.98
CA ASN A 418 -5.04 11.62 -16.87
C ASN A 418 -6.19 10.70 -16.40
N PRO A 419 -6.14 9.39 -16.73
CA PRO A 419 -7.19 8.45 -16.36
C PRO A 419 -7.13 7.99 -14.89
N THR A 420 -6.08 8.38 -14.14
CA THR A 420 -5.80 7.89 -12.79
C THR A 420 -5.77 9.01 -11.74
N SER A 421 -6.36 10.16 -12.10
CA SER A 421 -6.53 11.31 -11.19
C SER A 421 -7.12 10.88 -9.85
N LYS A 422 -6.54 11.40 -8.75
CA LYS A 422 -7.09 11.29 -7.39
C LYS A 422 -8.49 11.91 -7.25
N PHE A 423 -8.93 12.69 -8.24
CA PHE A 423 -10.22 13.34 -8.32
C PHE A 423 -11.14 12.76 -9.39
N HIS A 424 -10.95 11.48 -9.77
CA HIS A 424 -11.76 10.78 -10.78
C HIS A 424 -11.62 11.40 -12.18
N LEU A 425 -10.62 10.94 -12.95
CA LEU A 425 -10.20 11.49 -14.25
C LEU A 425 -9.75 12.97 -14.21
N SER A 426 -8.94 13.42 -15.17
CA SER A 426 -8.68 14.85 -15.38
C SER A 426 -8.13 15.18 -16.77
N LEU A 427 -8.38 16.40 -17.22
CA LEU A 427 -7.95 17.01 -18.48
C LEU A 427 -7.07 18.22 -18.15
N GLY A 428 -5.77 18.16 -18.45
CA GLY A 428 -4.80 19.22 -18.12
C GLY A 428 -4.70 20.28 -19.22
N LEU A 429 -4.62 21.54 -18.80
CA LEU A 429 -4.55 22.72 -19.67
C LEU A 429 -3.10 23.21 -19.85
N ASP A 430 -2.83 23.91 -20.96
CA ASP A 430 -1.55 24.55 -21.28
C ASP A 430 -1.32 25.92 -20.61
N TYR A 431 -1.88 26.12 -19.41
CA TYR A 431 -1.55 27.28 -18.59
C TYR A 431 -0.10 27.19 -18.07
N PRO A 432 0.67 28.31 -18.01
CA PRO A 432 0.32 29.68 -18.39
C PRO A 432 0.41 29.96 -19.90
N ASP A 433 -0.42 30.87 -20.40
CA ASP A 433 -0.36 31.32 -21.80
C ASP A 433 0.66 32.46 -22.02
N ARG A 434 0.69 33.02 -23.24
CA ARG A 434 1.59 34.14 -23.57
C ARG A 434 1.30 35.37 -22.72
N ASP A 435 0.03 35.72 -22.55
CA ASP A 435 -0.37 36.95 -21.88
C ASP A 435 -0.09 36.84 -20.37
N ASP A 436 -0.28 35.64 -19.80
CA ASP A 436 0.13 35.28 -18.44
C ASP A 436 1.64 35.43 -18.25
N ALA A 437 2.44 34.90 -19.19
CA ALA A 437 3.89 35.01 -19.15
C ALA A 437 4.37 36.47 -19.28
N GLU A 438 3.77 37.27 -20.17
CA GLU A 438 4.08 38.69 -20.33
C GLU A 438 3.76 39.49 -19.05
N ARG A 439 2.59 39.23 -18.45
CA ARG A 439 2.21 39.78 -17.14
C ARG A 439 3.21 39.41 -16.06
N GLY A 440 3.57 38.13 -15.97
CA GLY A 440 4.53 37.60 -15.01
C GLY A 440 5.91 38.25 -15.11
N LEU A 441 6.41 38.41 -16.34
CA LEU A 441 7.71 39.03 -16.60
C LEU A 441 7.69 40.51 -16.21
N LYS A 442 6.64 41.24 -16.58
CA LYS A 442 6.47 42.66 -16.25
C LYS A 442 6.34 42.88 -14.73
N ALA A 443 5.69 41.96 -14.03
CA ALA A 443 5.55 41.99 -12.58
C ALA A 443 6.81 41.52 -11.82
N GLY A 444 7.83 41.01 -12.53
CA GLY A 444 9.04 40.44 -11.93
C GLY A 444 8.81 39.11 -11.22
N LEU A 445 7.70 38.41 -11.49
CA LEU A 445 7.38 37.11 -10.92
C LEU A 445 8.15 35.97 -11.60
N ILE A 446 8.44 36.12 -12.89
CA ILE A 446 9.24 35.16 -13.66
C ILE A 446 10.44 35.84 -14.30
N THR A 447 11.50 35.06 -14.53
CA THR A 447 12.70 35.52 -15.24
C THR A 447 12.47 35.54 -16.74
N ARG A 448 13.36 36.23 -17.48
CA ARG A 448 13.32 36.21 -18.95
C ARG A 448 13.50 34.80 -19.52
N GLU A 449 14.34 33.99 -18.89
CA GLU A 449 14.54 32.58 -19.27
C GLU A 449 13.26 31.76 -19.10
N GLN A 450 12.54 31.93 -17.99
CA GLN A 450 11.25 31.28 -17.77
C GLN A 450 10.20 31.73 -18.80
N TYR A 451 10.15 33.03 -19.10
CA TYR A 451 9.29 33.58 -20.14
C TYR A 451 9.55 32.95 -21.51
N ASP A 452 10.82 32.90 -21.93
CA ASP A 452 11.20 32.31 -23.21
C ASP A 452 10.91 30.79 -23.23
N GLY A 453 11.08 30.09 -22.10
CA GLY A 453 10.73 28.68 -21.94
C GLY A 453 9.22 28.39 -22.05
N ILE A 454 8.35 29.25 -21.50
CA ILE A 454 6.90 29.15 -21.66
C ILE A 454 6.51 29.31 -23.14
N LEU A 455 7.06 30.32 -23.81
CA LEU A 455 6.81 30.59 -25.23
C LEU A 455 7.27 29.46 -26.14
N GLU A 456 8.40 28.84 -25.83
CA GLU A 456 8.89 27.68 -26.54
C GLU A 456 7.92 26.50 -26.40
N ALA A 457 7.47 26.22 -25.19
CA ALA A 457 6.51 25.16 -24.91
C ALA A 457 5.18 25.37 -25.67
N LEU A 458 4.65 26.60 -25.69
CA LEU A 458 3.42 26.96 -26.41
C LEU A 458 3.53 26.86 -27.93
N ARG A 459 4.74 26.98 -28.50
CA ARG A 459 5.00 26.95 -29.96
C ARG A 459 5.27 25.57 -30.51
N SER A 460 5.56 24.62 -29.63
CA SER A 460 6.16 23.36 -30.02
C SER A 460 5.18 22.21 -29.86
N ASP A 461 5.19 21.28 -30.83
CA ASP A 461 4.57 19.95 -30.69
C ASP A 461 5.44 19.03 -29.79
N LEU A 462 6.17 19.61 -28.82
CA LEU A 462 7.08 18.86 -27.93
C LEU A 462 6.31 17.77 -27.18
N SER A 463 7.06 16.73 -26.83
CA SER A 463 6.54 15.62 -26.05
C SER A 463 5.86 16.12 -24.77
N LEU A 464 4.78 15.45 -24.37
CA LEU A 464 4.01 15.75 -23.15
C LEU A 464 4.93 16.00 -21.93
N GLU A 465 6.03 15.27 -21.81
CA GLU A 465 6.94 15.35 -20.67
C GLU A 465 7.82 16.63 -20.65
N GLU A 466 8.22 17.13 -21.83
CA GLU A 466 9.02 18.36 -21.94
C GLU A 466 8.15 19.61 -21.79
N ASN A 467 6.95 19.60 -22.35
CA ASN A 467 5.98 20.68 -22.21
C ASN A 467 5.47 20.82 -20.77
N GLN A 468 5.25 19.71 -20.06
CA GLN A 468 4.85 19.74 -18.64
C GLN A 468 5.90 20.42 -17.75
N ARG A 469 7.19 20.17 -17.99
CA ARG A 469 8.26 20.80 -17.19
C ARG A 469 8.32 22.31 -17.36
N LYS A 470 8.07 22.80 -18.58
CA LYS A 470 8.18 24.23 -18.93
C LYS A 470 6.92 25.03 -18.60
N LEU A 471 5.73 24.42 -18.67
CA LEU A 471 4.46 25.10 -18.41
C LEU A 471 4.02 25.00 -16.95
N TRP A 472 4.15 23.84 -16.30
CA TRP A 472 3.48 23.62 -15.02
C TRP A 472 4.31 23.93 -13.77
N TYR A 473 5.62 24.18 -13.92
CA TYR A 473 6.51 24.50 -12.80
C TYR A 473 7.06 25.92 -12.93
N THR A 474 6.16 26.90 -12.91
CA THR A 474 6.50 28.33 -12.98
C THR A 474 6.00 29.04 -11.72
N PRO A 475 6.61 30.18 -11.32
CA PRO A 475 6.07 31.05 -10.27
C PRO A 475 4.64 31.55 -10.51
N LEU A 476 4.15 31.51 -11.76
CA LEU A 476 2.75 31.81 -12.12
C LEU A 476 1.78 30.68 -11.73
N GLY A 477 2.33 29.55 -11.30
CA GLY A 477 1.62 28.30 -11.11
C GLY A 477 1.54 27.46 -12.38
N GLY A 478 0.78 26.38 -12.29
CA GLY A 478 0.65 25.37 -13.33
C GLY A 478 -0.47 24.39 -12.98
N GLU A 479 -0.48 23.23 -13.63
CA GLU A 479 -1.33 22.10 -13.24
C GLU A 479 -2.82 22.46 -13.15
N ILE A 480 -3.31 23.26 -14.09
CA ILE A 480 -4.73 23.59 -14.17
C ILE A 480 -5.46 22.46 -14.89
N PHE A 481 -6.40 21.83 -14.19
CA PHE A 481 -7.16 20.68 -14.69
C PHE A 481 -8.66 20.93 -14.69
N ILE A 482 -9.36 20.30 -15.65
CA ILE A 482 -10.76 19.95 -15.52
C ILE A 482 -10.81 18.53 -14.93
N HIS A 483 -11.47 18.31 -13.79
CA HIS A 483 -11.47 17.00 -13.11
C HIS A 483 -12.82 16.67 -12.46
N GLY A 484 -13.02 15.43 -12.02
CA GLY A 484 -14.22 15.00 -11.31
C GLY A 484 -14.32 15.45 -9.86
N HIS A 485 -15.14 14.77 -9.06
CA HIS A 485 -15.27 14.98 -7.61
C HIS A 485 -15.72 16.39 -7.20
N ALA A 486 -16.63 17.03 -7.95
CA ALA A 486 -17.22 18.32 -7.56
C ALA A 486 -18.08 18.25 -6.29
N GLU A 487 -18.68 17.09 -6.00
CA GLU A 487 -19.61 16.92 -4.87
C GLU A 487 -18.99 17.33 -3.53
N GLY A 488 -19.70 18.17 -2.77
CA GLY A 488 -19.27 18.62 -1.45
C GLY A 488 -18.14 19.67 -1.44
N ARG A 489 -17.71 20.17 -2.60
CA ARG A 489 -16.70 21.25 -2.68
C ARG A 489 -17.35 22.63 -2.70
N SER A 490 -16.66 23.60 -2.10
CA SER A 490 -17.00 25.03 -2.18
C SER A 490 -15.99 25.85 -3.00
N GLY A 491 -14.92 25.22 -3.49
CA GLY A 491 -13.87 25.83 -4.31
C GLY A 491 -12.69 24.89 -4.51
N THR A 492 -11.90 25.13 -5.56
CA THR A 492 -10.65 24.39 -5.83
C THR A 492 -9.42 25.26 -5.51
N ALA A 493 -8.22 24.71 -5.71
CA ALA A 493 -6.97 25.47 -5.67
C ALA A 493 -6.64 26.21 -6.99
N GLY A 494 -7.55 26.15 -7.99
CA GLY A 494 -7.37 26.76 -9.32
C GLY A 494 -8.00 25.93 -10.45
N CYS A 495 -8.19 24.62 -10.23
CA CYS A 495 -8.84 23.71 -11.17
C CYS A 495 -10.34 23.97 -11.38
N ILE A 496 -10.91 23.32 -12.39
CA ILE A 496 -12.34 23.29 -12.67
C ILE A 496 -12.86 21.89 -12.33
N ALA A 497 -13.73 21.78 -11.33
CA ALA A 497 -14.29 20.51 -10.91
C ALA A 497 -15.72 20.33 -11.42
N VAL A 498 -16.02 19.18 -12.01
CA VAL A 498 -17.36 18.71 -12.40
C VAL A 498 -17.67 17.39 -11.67
N THR A 499 -18.88 16.84 -11.81
CA THR A 499 -19.19 15.55 -11.19
C THR A 499 -18.48 14.38 -11.89
N ASN A 500 -18.41 13.23 -11.21
CA ASN A 500 -17.74 12.04 -11.75
C ASN A 500 -18.31 11.55 -13.10
N PRO A 501 -19.64 11.47 -13.29
CA PRO A 501 -20.21 11.10 -14.59
C PRO A 501 -19.92 12.13 -15.70
N GLU A 502 -19.89 13.42 -15.35
CA GLU A 502 -19.67 14.49 -16.33
C GLU A 502 -18.23 14.53 -16.82
N ILE A 503 -17.25 14.32 -15.93
CA ILE A 503 -15.85 14.21 -16.37
C ILE A 503 -15.62 12.94 -17.18
N GLU A 504 -16.32 11.84 -16.91
CA GLU A 504 -16.25 10.63 -17.76
C GLU A 504 -16.71 10.91 -19.19
N GLU A 505 -17.80 11.66 -19.34
CA GLU A 505 -18.32 12.08 -20.64
C GLU A 505 -17.33 13.00 -21.37
N LEU A 506 -16.89 14.09 -20.72
CA LEU A 506 -15.91 15.02 -21.28
C LEU A 506 -14.59 14.33 -21.63
N TYR A 507 -14.13 13.43 -20.76
CA TYR A 507 -12.91 12.65 -20.99
C TYR A 507 -13.07 11.67 -22.16
N ALA A 508 -14.26 11.14 -22.44
CA ALA A 508 -14.47 10.27 -23.59
C ALA A 508 -14.47 11.05 -24.91
N ILE A 509 -15.08 12.24 -24.95
CA ILE A 509 -15.38 12.95 -26.21
C ILE A 509 -14.38 14.06 -26.58
N LEU A 510 -13.62 14.60 -25.61
CA LEU A 510 -12.68 15.69 -25.88
C LEU A 510 -11.28 15.16 -26.21
N PRO A 511 -10.77 15.32 -27.44
CA PRO A 511 -9.38 15.01 -27.78
C PRO A 511 -8.40 16.01 -27.17
N THR A 512 -7.12 15.65 -27.12
CA THR A 512 -6.05 16.65 -26.88
C THR A 512 -6.04 17.67 -28.01
N GLY A 513 -5.72 18.93 -27.70
CA GLY A 513 -5.82 20.07 -28.62
C GLY A 513 -7.17 20.78 -28.59
N THR A 514 -8.21 20.21 -27.97
CA THR A 514 -9.51 20.87 -27.77
C THR A 514 -9.31 22.23 -27.08
N PRO A 515 -9.82 23.34 -27.65
CA PRO A 515 -9.76 24.65 -27.03
C PRO A 515 -10.70 24.76 -25.82
N VAL A 516 -10.20 25.40 -24.77
CA VAL A 516 -10.88 25.68 -23.51
C VAL A 516 -10.77 27.16 -23.23
N GLU A 517 -11.87 27.89 -23.36
CA GLU A 517 -11.94 29.30 -23.03
C GLU A 517 -12.48 29.49 -21.61
N ILE A 518 -11.76 30.23 -20.77
CA ILE A 518 -12.17 30.51 -19.40
C ILE A 518 -12.45 32.01 -19.28
N ARG A 519 -13.70 32.32 -18.92
CA ARG A 519 -14.23 33.67 -18.80
C ARG A 519 -14.73 33.91 -17.38
N GLU A 520 -14.84 35.19 -17.03
CA GLU A 520 -15.25 35.62 -15.69
C GLU A 520 -16.71 35.32 -15.35
#